data_AF-A0A6L7QP02-F1
#
_entry.id   AF-A0A6L7QP02-F1
#
_cell.length_a   1.000
_cell.length_b   1.000
_cell.length_c   1.000
_cell.angle_alpha   90.00
_cell.angle_beta   90.00
_cell.angle_gamma   90.00
#
_symmetry.space_group_name_H-M   'P 1'
#
loop_
_entity.id
_entity.type
_entity.pdbx_description
1 polymer ?
#
loop_
_entity_poly.entity_id
_entity_poly.type
_entity_poly.pdbx_seq_one_letter_code
_entity_poly.pdbx_strand_id
1 'polypeptide(L)'
;MDDRQYTVRASHCDHRASEEEIYEVLKRTTDPLERSWKKLEKARRIVLKFNMIKPPERIEYFAGRRRELVDDAVARAVLRLLRERTTAELIATDTYPYGNGHVTPDDFNYRYILDDFGVRYVDSNLPPFATDDVPGGGCMFDRYLLNAIFAEADEVVSIAKMKNHAFMGITLTLKNLFGLPPMIPPEGRTRSYYHHLIRLSYVLPDLGMITKPCLNIVEALTG
;
A
#
# COMPACT_ATOMS: atom_id res chain seq x y z
N MET A 1 -18.81 9.80 24.28
CA MET A 1 -18.95 9.21 22.93
C MET A 1 -18.19 7.91 22.95
N ASP A 2 -18.83 6.85 22.48
CA ASP A 2 -18.27 5.50 22.38
C ASP A 2 -16.96 5.57 21.58
N ASP A 3 -15.81 5.30 22.21
CA ASP A 3 -14.48 5.43 21.60
C ASP A 3 -14.27 4.25 20.65
N ARG A 4 -14.84 4.35 19.45
CA ARG A 4 -14.72 3.31 18.43
C ARG A 4 -13.25 3.03 18.18
N GLN A 5 -12.89 1.75 18.10
CA GLN A 5 -11.51 1.33 17.83
C GLN A 5 -10.96 1.79 16.46
N TYR A 6 -11.78 2.42 15.61
CA TYR A 6 -11.40 2.92 14.29
C TYR A 6 -12.23 4.15 13.89
N THR A 7 -11.68 4.94 12.97
CA THR A 7 -12.33 6.10 12.37
C THR A 7 -12.23 6.01 10.85
N VAL A 8 -13.34 6.23 10.15
CA VAL A 8 -13.40 6.26 8.68
C VAL A 8 -13.90 7.62 8.26
N ARG A 9 -13.25 8.21 7.26
CA ARG A 9 -13.68 9.46 6.63
C ARG A 9 -13.63 9.31 5.11
N ALA A 10 -14.55 9.98 4.45
CA ALA A 10 -14.61 10.04 3.00
C ALA A 10 -14.93 11.48 2.60
N SER A 11 -14.30 11.94 1.53
CA SER A 11 -14.56 13.24 0.93
C SER A 11 -14.69 13.06 -0.57
N HIS A 12 -15.60 13.81 -1.17
CA HIS A 12 -15.71 13.89 -2.62
C HIS A 12 -14.51 14.66 -3.21
N CYS A 13 -13.96 14.15 -4.30
CA CYS A 13 -12.97 14.81 -5.15
C CYS A 13 -13.27 14.43 -6.60
N ASP A 14 -13.45 15.42 -7.47
CA ASP A 14 -13.71 15.18 -8.88
C ASP A 14 -12.44 14.64 -9.56
N HIS A 15 -12.54 13.68 -10.47
CA HIS A 15 -11.39 13.14 -11.19
C HIS A 15 -10.63 14.18 -12.03
N ARG A 16 -11.28 15.29 -12.35
CA ARG A 16 -10.72 16.45 -13.05
C ARG A 16 -10.06 17.46 -12.12
N ALA A 17 -10.12 17.26 -10.80
CA ALA A 17 -9.49 18.14 -9.83
C ALA A 17 -7.99 18.27 -10.11
N SER A 18 -7.46 19.46 -9.88
CA SER A 18 -6.03 19.75 -9.93
C SER A 18 -5.27 19.01 -8.81
N GLU A 19 -3.94 18.94 -8.93
CA GLU A 19 -3.11 18.32 -7.88
C GLU A 19 -3.27 19.03 -6.53
N GLU A 20 -3.39 20.35 -6.52
CA GLU A 20 -3.57 21.12 -5.28
C GLU A 20 -4.94 20.84 -4.65
N GLU A 21 -6.01 20.79 -5.45
CA GLU A 21 -7.34 20.43 -4.94
C GLU A 21 -7.35 19.01 -4.35
N ILE A 22 -6.68 18.05 -5.01
CA ILE A 22 -6.53 16.68 -4.51
C ILE A 22 -5.78 16.68 -3.17
N TYR A 23 -4.68 17.42 -3.06
CA TYR A 23 -3.91 17.55 -1.83
C TYR A 23 -4.74 18.17 -0.69
N GLU A 24 -5.47 19.25 -0.94
CA GLU A 24 -6.34 19.89 0.06
C GLU A 24 -7.51 18.99 0.48
N VAL A 25 -8.06 18.18 -0.45
CA VAL A 25 -9.06 17.15 -0.10
C VAL A 25 -8.43 16.10 0.80
N LEU A 26 -7.27 15.56 0.43
CA LEU A 26 -6.58 14.53 1.19
C LEU A 26 -6.27 15.01 2.61
N LYS A 27 -5.68 16.21 2.73
CA LYS A 27 -5.33 16.84 4.00
C LYS A 27 -6.55 17.00 4.90
N ARG A 28 -7.60 17.71 4.45
CA ARG A 28 -8.81 17.89 5.29
C ARG A 28 -9.48 16.57 5.65
N THR A 29 -9.39 15.55 4.79
CA THR A 29 -10.01 14.23 5.03
C THR A 29 -9.27 13.47 6.12
N THR A 30 -7.95 13.59 6.12
CA THR A 30 -7.10 12.84 7.03
C THR A 30 -6.82 13.61 8.33
N ASP A 31 -6.87 14.94 8.36
CA ASP A 31 -6.49 15.75 9.52
C ASP A 31 -7.12 15.33 10.87
N PRO A 32 -8.43 15.02 10.95
CA PRO A 32 -9.07 14.57 12.19
C PRO A 32 -8.73 13.12 12.60
N LEU A 33 -7.93 12.38 11.82
CA LEU A 33 -7.46 11.04 12.17
C LEU A 33 -6.29 11.12 13.15
N GLU A 34 -6.51 11.77 14.31
CA GLU A 34 -5.46 12.11 15.27
C GLU A 34 -4.68 10.88 15.75
N ARG A 35 -5.33 9.72 15.91
CA ARG A 35 -4.66 8.48 16.33
C ARG A 35 -3.59 8.06 15.32
N SER A 36 -3.90 8.14 14.04
CA SER A 36 -2.96 7.82 12.95
C SER A 36 -1.85 8.86 12.89
N TRP A 37 -2.19 10.15 12.96
CA TRP A 37 -1.19 11.21 12.90
C TRP A 37 -0.24 11.22 14.09
N LYS A 38 -0.72 11.02 15.32
CA LYS A 38 0.14 10.92 16.52
C LYS A 38 1.15 9.78 16.44
N LYS A 39 0.80 8.70 15.74
CA LYS A 39 1.69 7.57 15.45
C LYS A 39 2.72 7.93 14.39
N LEU A 40 2.26 8.44 13.25
CA LEU A 40 3.10 8.83 12.12
C LEU A 40 4.10 9.95 12.47
N GLU A 41 3.70 10.96 13.24
CA GLU A 41 4.55 12.08 13.66
C GLU A 41 5.65 11.67 14.64
N LYS A 42 5.49 10.53 15.33
CA LYS A 42 6.49 9.95 16.24
C LYS A 42 7.38 8.90 15.58
N ALA A 43 6.95 8.38 14.43
CA ALA A 43 7.67 7.36 13.69
C ALA A 43 9.01 7.93 13.16
N ARG A 44 10.05 7.12 13.22
CA ARG A 44 11.34 7.38 12.56
C ARG A 44 11.39 6.72 11.19
N ARG A 45 10.66 5.62 11.01
CA ARG A 45 10.55 4.88 9.75
C ARG A 45 9.11 4.52 9.44
N ILE A 46 8.65 4.91 8.26
CA ILE A 46 7.29 4.63 7.77
C ILE A 46 7.39 3.83 6.47
N VAL A 47 6.77 2.65 6.47
CA VAL A 47 6.65 1.81 5.27
C VAL A 47 5.35 2.12 4.54
N LEU A 48 5.45 2.36 3.24
CA LEU A 48 4.36 2.75 2.36
C LEU A 48 4.04 1.60 1.39
N LYS A 49 2.83 1.09 1.44
CA LYS A 49 2.32 0.14 0.44
C LYS A 49 1.40 0.87 -0.53
N PHE A 50 1.94 1.32 -1.65
CA PHE A 50 1.12 1.80 -2.77
C PHE A 50 0.64 0.64 -3.63
N ASN A 51 -0.53 0.79 -4.28
CA ASN A 51 -0.82 0.01 -5.48
C ASN A 51 -0.11 0.67 -6.67
N MET A 52 1.16 0.33 -6.90
CA MET A 52 2.03 1.04 -7.84
C MET A 52 2.70 0.18 -8.93
N ILE A 53 2.75 -1.15 -8.76
CA ILE A 53 3.47 -2.01 -9.71
C ILE A 53 2.59 -2.45 -10.88
N LYS A 54 3.00 -2.04 -12.09
CA LYS A 54 2.56 -2.56 -13.39
C LYS A 54 3.62 -2.27 -14.46
N PRO A 55 3.79 -3.11 -15.49
CA PRO A 55 4.64 -2.77 -16.63
C PRO A 55 4.09 -1.52 -17.33
N PRO A 56 4.94 -0.57 -17.76
CA PRO A 56 4.51 0.70 -18.35
C PRO A 56 3.51 0.54 -19.51
N GLU A 57 3.74 -0.45 -20.37
CA GLU A 57 2.92 -0.77 -21.55
C GLU A 57 1.52 -1.30 -21.22
N ARG A 58 1.27 -1.62 -19.94
CA ARG A 58 -0.02 -2.12 -19.46
C ARG A 58 -0.77 -1.10 -18.61
N ILE A 59 -0.25 0.12 -18.42
CA ILE A 59 -0.92 1.11 -17.58
C ILE A 59 -2.09 1.73 -18.33
N GLU A 60 -3.29 1.56 -17.79
CA GLU A 60 -4.53 2.08 -18.36
C GLU A 60 -4.91 3.42 -17.73
N TYR A 61 -5.38 4.34 -18.57
CA TYR A 61 -5.79 5.69 -18.18
C TYR A 61 -7.25 5.96 -18.54
N PHE A 62 -7.91 6.77 -17.72
CA PHE A 62 -9.21 7.38 -18.02
C PHE A 62 -9.11 8.88 -17.74
N ALA A 63 -9.39 9.71 -18.75
CA ALA A 63 -9.27 11.16 -18.64
C ALA A 63 -7.93 11.64 -18.04
N GLY A 64 -6.83 11.00 -18.45
CA GLY A 64 -5.47 11.31 -17.95
C GLY A 64 -5.15 10.76 -16.55
N ARG A 65 -6.07 10.05 -15.90
CA ARG A 65 -5.89 9.47 -14.57
C ARG A 65 -5.67 7.96 -14.64
N ARG A 66 -4.79 7.42 -13.79
CA ARG A 66 -4.54 5.96 -13.74
C ARG A 66 -5.77 5.20 -13.27
N ARG A 67 -6.10 4.08 -13.91
CA ARG A 67 -7.29 3.27 -13.56
C ARG A 67 -7.03 2.14 -12.57
N GLU A 68 -5.87 1.51 -12.64
CA GLU A 68 -5.58 0.31 -11.84
C GLU A 68 -4.53 0.51 -10.76
N LEU A 69 -3.82 1.63 -10.80
CA LEU A 69 -2.80 2.04 -9.85
C LEU A 69 -3.25 3.33 -9.18
N VAL A 70 -2.70 3.61 -8.00
CA VAL A 70 -2.89 4.92 -7.35
C VAL A 70 -2.40 6.01 -8.32
N ASP A 71 -3.27 6.97 -8.61
CA ASP A 71 -2.98 8.09 -9.51
C ASP A 71 -1.76 8.91 -9.07
N ASP A 72 -1.00 9.43 -10.03
CA ASP A 72 0.20 10.25 -9.79
C ASP A 72 -0.08 11.41 -8.84
N ALA A 73 -1.16 12.16 -9.09
CA ALA A 73 -1.47 13.34 -8.28
C ALA A 73 -1.79 12.96 -6.84
N VAL A 74 -2.44 11.81 -6.62
CA VAL A 74 -2.76 11.31 -5.28
C VAL A 74 -1.50 10.79 -4.59
N ALA A 75 -0.61 10.12 -5.34
CA ALA A 75 0.69 9.70 -4.84
C ALA A 75 1.50 10.90 -4.32
N ARG A 76 1.64 11.94 -5.16
CA ARG A 76 2.33 13.18 -4.85
C ARG A 76 1.69 13.88 -3.65
N ALA A 77 0.36 13.95 -3.60
CA ALA A 77 -0.37 14.53 -2.47
C ALA A 77 -0.10 13.78 -1.15
N VAL A 78 -0.11 12.44 -1.16
CA VAL A 78 0.21 11.63 0.03
C VAL A 78 1.65 11.86 0.48
N LEU A 79 2.60 11.80 -0.46
CA LEU A 79 4.02 11.96 -0.13
C LEU A 79 4.32 13.38 0.37
N ARG A 80 3.74 14.41 -0.25
CA ARG A 80 3.81 15.80 0.22
C ARG A 80 3.28 15.91 1.66
N LEU A 81 2.09 15.39 1.92
CA LEU A 81 1.48 15.46 3.24
C LEU A 81 2.32 14.75 4.32
N LEU A 82 2.87 13.56 4.01
CA LEU A 82 3.75 12.85 4.92
C LEU A 82 5.05 13.62 5.18
N ARG A 83 5.64 14.25 4.15
CA ARG A 83 6.86 15.06 4.29
C ARG A 83 6.64 16.34 5.08
N GLU A 84 5.46 16.96 4.97
CA GLU A 84 5.12 18.15 5.73
C GLU A 84 4.86 17.85 7.21
N ARG A 85 4.34 16.67 7.54
CA ARG A 85 3.95 16.29 8.91
C ARG A 85 4.98 15.44 9.65
N THR A 86 5.90 14.81 8.94
CA THR A 86 6.83 13.85 9.55
C THR A 86 8.26 14.08 9.07
N THR A 87 9.22 13.73 9.91
CA THR A 87 10.65 13.68 9.56
C THR A 87 11.15 12.26 9.29
N ALA A 88 10.23 11.30 9.20
CA ALA A 88 10.54 9.88 9.08
C ALA A 88 11.26 9.54 7.75
N GLU A 89 12.06 8.48 7.78
CA GLU A 89 12.45 7.76 6.58
C GLU A 89 11.19 7.15 5.96
N LEU A 90 10.88 7.54 4.71
CA LEU A 90 9.77 6.98 3.95
C LEU A 90 10.30 5.89 3.02
N ILE A 91 9.68 4.71 3.09
CA ILE A 91 10.10 3.54 2.30
C ILE A 91 8.90 2.96 1.60
N ALA A 92 8.86 3.03 0.28
CA ALA A 92 7.83 2.35 -0.51
C ALA A 92 8.21 0.89 -0.77
N THR A 93 7.24 -0.01 -0.73
CA THR A 93 7.47 -1.42 -1.04
C THR A 93 6.30 -2.05 -1.78
N ASP A 94 6.59 -3.01 -2.65
CA ASP A 94 5.63 -3.84 -3.38
C ASP A 94 6.38 -5.05 -3.97
N THR A 95 5.66 -5.97 -4.59
CA THR A 95 6.22 -7.11 -5.35
C THR A 95 6.00 -6.92 -6.85
N TYR A 96 6.87 -7.52 -7.67
CA TYR A 96 6.76 -7.51 -9.13
C TYR A 96 6.28 -8.86 -9.69
N PRO A 97 4.99 -9.01 -10.02
CA PRO A 97 4.47 -10.28 -10.50
C PRO A 97 4.62 -10.48 -12.03
N TYR A 98 5.31 -9.58 -12.74
CA TYR A 98 5.23 -9.47 -14.21
C TYR A 98 6.54 -9.84 -14.93
N GLY A 99 6.89 -11.12 -14.95
CA GLY A 99 8.16 -11.55 -15.58
C GLY A 99 9.38 -11.03 -14.82
N ASN A 100 10.51 -10.83 -15.52
CA ASN A 100 11.79 -10.39 -14.95
C ASN A 100 12.26 -11.19 -13.72
N GLY A 101 11.98 -12.51 -13.68
CA GLY A 101 12.26 -13.33 -12.50
C GLY A 101 11.56 -12.86 -11.22
N HIS A 102 10.48 -12.08 -11.34
CA HIS A 102 9.78 -11.37 -10.27
C HIS A 102 10.57 -10.27 -9.55
N VAL A 103 11.71 -9.84 -10.10
CA VAL A 103 12.45 -8.69 -9.59
C VAL A 103 11.88 -7.41 -10.19
N THR A 104 11.63 -6.41 -9.36
CA THR A 104 11.20 -5.08 -9.83
C THR A 104 12.33 -4.43 -10.65
N PRO A 105 12.09 -4.02 -11.92
CA PRO A 105 13.07 -3.26 -12.70
C PRO A 105 13.38 -1.91 -12.05
N ASP A 106 14.61 -1.41 -12.20
CA ASP A 106 15.02 -0.12 -11.61
C ASP A 106 14.20 1.07 -12.10
N ASP A 107 13.75 1.02 -13.36
CA ASP A 107 12.99 2.05 -14.07
C ASP A 107 11.47 1.82 -14.04
N PHE A 108 10.98 1.06 -13.05
CA PHE A 108 9.54 0.81 -12.90
C PHE A 108 8.73 2.12 -12.87
N ASN A 109 7.49 2.04 -13.36
CA ASN A 109 6.61 3.17 -13.66
C ASN A 109 6.30 4.19 -12.53
N TYR A 110 6.76 3.95 -11.30
CA TYR A 110 6.53 4.81 -10.15
C TYR A 110 7.82 5.44 -9.61
N ARG A 111 8.98 5.01 -10.12
CA ARG A 111 10.30 5.37 -9.62
C ARG A 111 10.49 6.88 -9.53
N TYR A 112 10.13 7.61 -10.59
CA TYR A 112 10.26 9.06 -10.65
C TYR A 112 9.49 9.79 -9.54
N ILE A 113 8.27 9.33 -9.19
CA ILE A 113 7.48 9.94 -8.11
C ILE A 113 8.17 9.71 -6.78
N LEU A 114 8.70 8.50 -6.54
CA LEU A 114 9.40 8.20 -5.29
C LEU A 114 10.68 9.02 -5.16
N ASP A 115 11.45 9.15 -6.24
CA ASP A 115 12.70 9.93 -6.26
C ASP A 115 12.45 11.42 -6.02
N ASP A 116 11.40 12.01 -6.62
CA ASP A 116 11.02 13.42 -6.40
C ASP A 116 10.80 13.75 -4.92
N PHE A 117 10.41 12.76 -4.10
CA PHE A 117 10.15 12.91 -2.66
C PHE A 117 11.22 12.25 -1.78
N GLY A 118 12.32 11.76 -2.37
CA GLY A 118 13.39 11.06 -1.65
C GLY A 118 12.90 9.81 -0.90
N VAL A 119 11.93 9.09 -1.46
CA VAL A 119 11.37 7.86 -0.89
C VAL A 119 12.17 6.68 -1.38
N ARG A 120 12.73 5.91 -0.45
CA ARG A 120 13.47 4.68 -0.80
C ARG A 120 12.49 3.61 -1.28
N TYR A 121 12.86 2.84 -2.29
CA TYR A 121 12.09 1.66 -2.70
C TYR A 121 12.76 0.37 -2.20
N VAL A 122 11.96 -0.57 -1.70
CA VAL A 122 12.36 -1.93 -1.33
C VAL A 122 11.47 -2.91 -2.09
N ASP A 123 12.07 -3.79 -2.89
CA ASP A 123 11.35 -4.89 -3.52
C ASP A 123 11.04 -5.97 -2.47
N SER A 124 9.75 -6.18 -2.20
CA SER A 124 9.29 -7.19 -1.24
C SER A 124 9.57 -8.63 -1.71
N ASN A 125 9.97 -8.85 -2.97
CA ASN A 125 10.40 -10.16 -3.46
C ASN A 125 11.86 -10.50 -3.11
N LEU A 126 12.64 -9.55 -2.59
CA LEU A 126 14.07 -9.74 -2.31
C LEU A 126 14.35 -9.76 -0.79
N PRO A 127 15.41 -10.46 -0.35
CA PRO A 127 15.84 -10.45 1.04
C PRO A 127 16.37 -9.06 1.45
N PRO A 128 16.53 -8.78 2.76
CA PRO A 128 16.32 -9.70 3.89
C PRO A 128 14.84 -10.02 4.12
N PHE A 129 14.56 -11.25 4.54
CA PHE A 129 13.23 -11.69 4.95
C PHE A 129 13.16 -11.91 6.46
N ALA A 130 11.98 -11.72 7.03
CA ALA A 130 11.63 -12.07 8.40
C ALA A 130 10.42 -13.00 8.42
N THR A 131 10.33 -13.84 9.44
CA THR A 131 9.13 -14.64 9.70
C THR A 131 8.29 -13.92 10.75
N ASP A 132 7.07 -13.56 10.38
CA ASP A 132 6.11 -12.86 11.22
C ASP A 132 5.02 -13.83 11.67
N ASP A 133 4.89 -14.03 12.99
CA ASP A 133 3.76 -14.75 13.57
C ASP A 133 2.49 -13.89 13.50
N VAL A 134 1.37 -14.50 13.13
CA VAL A 134 0.08 -13.82 13.03
C VAL A 134 -0.59 -13.79 14.40
N PRO A 135 -0.98 -12.59 14.92
CA PRO A 135 -1.73 -12.49 16.16
C PRO A 135 -2.95 -13.42 16.18
N GLY A 136 -3.07 -14.24 17.22
CA GLY A 136 -4.19 -15.18 17.39
C GLY A 136 -4.13 -16.44 16.53
N GLY A 137 -2.99 -16.73 15.87
CA GLY A 137 -2.79 -17.96 15.09
C GLY A 137 -3.25 -17.88 13.63
N GLY A 138 -3.73 -16.72 13.19
CA GLY A 138 -4.11 -16.45 11.81
C GLY A 138 -5.44 -17.07 11.37
N CYS A 139 -5.92 -16.58 10.24
CA CYS A 139 -7.12 -16.99 9.54
C CYS A 139 -6.81 -18.07 8.48
N MET A 140 -5.60 -18.04 7.91
CA MET A 140 -5.10 -19.04 6.95
C MET A 140 -3.86 -19.76 7.46
N PHE A 141 -2.86 -18.99 7.91
CA PHE A 141 -1.59 -19.51 8.42
C PHE A 141 -1.21 -18.76 9.69
N ASP A 142 -0.52 -19.45 10.60
CA ASP A 142 -0.06 -18.87 11.87
C ASP A 142 1.21 -18.01 11.70
N ARG A 143 1.88 -18.09 10.55
CA ARG A 143 3.08 -17.31 10.22
C ARG A 143 3.24 -17.05 8.73
N TYR A 144 3.90 -15.94 8.42
CA TYR A 144 4.23 -15.53 7.05
C TYR A 144 5.70 -15.14 6.95
N LEU A 145 6.30 -15.44 5.80
CA LEU A 145 7.59 -14.86 5.43
C LEU A 145 7.34 -13.58 4.65
N LEU A 146 7.84 -12.44 5.14
CA LEU A 146 7.76 -11.13 4.49
C LEU A 146 9.14 -10.48 4.43
N ASN A 147 9.29 -9.40 3.67
CA ASN A 147 10.51 -8.59 3.72
C ASN A 147 10.70 -8.02 5.13
N ALA A 148 11.93 -8.06 5.65
CA ALA A 148 12.26 -7.66 7.02
C ALA A 148 11.96 -6.18 7.31
N ILE A 149 11.73 -5.36 6.28
CA ILE A 149 11.34 -3.97 6.44
C ILE A 149 10.08 -3.78 7.29
N PHE A 150 9.17 -4.76 7.34
CA PHE A 150 7.98 -4.69 8.18
C PHE A 150 8.28 -4.84 9.67
N ALA A 151 9.28 -5.65 10.04
CA ALA A 151 9.74 -5.77 11.42
C ALA A 151 10.53 -4.52 11.88
N GLU A 152 11.13 -3.80 10.93
CA GLU A 152 11.89 -2.58 11.18
C GLU A 152 11.05 -1.29 11.14
N ALA A 153 9.80 -1.36 10.69
CA ALA A 153 8.92 -0.21 10.54
C ALA A 153 8.33 0.20 11.89
N ASP A 154 8.31 1.50 12.18
CA ASP A 154 7.52 2.01 13.32
C ASP A 154 6.03 2.01 12.97
N GLU A 155 5.70 2.42 11.74
CA GLU A 155 4.33 2.49 11.25
C GLU A 155 4.24 2.14 9.76
N VAL A 156 3.07 1.65 9.35
CA VAL A 156 2.76 1.30 7.96
C VAL A 156 1.59 2.14 7.46
N VAL A 157 1.68 2.63 6.22
CA VAL A 157 0.58 3.29 5.50
C VAL A 157 0.25 2.50 4.25
N SER A 158 -1.03 2.16 4.06
CA SER A 158 -1.53 1.49 2.85
C SER A 158 -2.27 2.50 1.98
N ILE A 159 -1.86 2.63 0.72
CA ILE A 159 -2.47 3.52 -0.27
C ILE A 159 -2.93 2.68 -1.46
N ALA A 160 -4.24 2.57 -1.61
CA ALA A 160 -4.87 1.65 -2.55
C ALA A 160 -5.69 2.37 -3.61
N LYS A 161 -5.71 1.82 -4.83
CA LYS A 161 -6.70 2.15 -5.85
C LYS A 161 -8.01 1.39 -5.57
N MET A 162 -9.14 2.08 -5.61
CA MET A 162 -10.45 1.43 -5.67
C MET A 162 -10.68 0.90 -7.10
N LYS A 163 -10.89 -0.42 -7.23
CA LYS A 163 -11.26 -1.08 -8.49
C LYS A 163 -12.01 -2.37 -8.22
N ASN A 164 -12.68 -2.89 -9.22
CA ASN A 164 -13.30 -4.21 -9.13
C ASN A 164 -12.23 -5.32 -9.15
N HIS A 165 -12.54 -6.45 -8.51
CA HIS A 165 -11.68 -7.62 -8.50
C HIS A 165 -12.50 -8.91 -8.56
N ALA A 166 -12.19 -9.77 -9.53
CA ALA A 166 -12.97 -10.96 -9.87
C ALA A 166 -13.34 -11.84 -8.65
N PHE A 167 -12.41 -12.06 -7.71
CA PHE A 167 -12.66 -12.94 -6.56
C PHE A 167 -13.16 -12.23 -5.31
N MET A 168 -12.96 -10.91 -5.20
CA MET A 168 -13.16 -10.18 -3.94
C MET A 168 -14.26 -9.13 -4.04
N GLY A 169 -14.89 -9.01 -5.22
CA GLY A 169 -15.79 -7.91 -5.57
C GLY A 169 -15.02 -6.63 -5.83
N ILE A 170 -14.39 -6.08 -4.79
CA ILE A 170 -13.67 -4.79 -4.81
C ILE A 170 -12.27 -4.91 -4.20
N THR A 171 -11.38 -4.02 -4.62
CA THR A 171 -10.09 -3.78 -3.96
C THR A 171 -10.22 -2.59 -3.01
N LEU A 172 -9.65 -2.72 -1.82
CA LEU A 172 -9.56 -1.66 -0.80
C LEU A 172 -8.30 -1.91 0.05
N THR A 173 -8.34 -1.48 1.30
CA THR A 173 -7.31 -1.56 2.34
C THR A 173 -6.55 -2.88 2.36
N LEU A 174 -7.17 -3.98 2.83
CA LEU A 174 -6.50 -5.27 3.01
C LEU A 174 -6.04 -5.86 1.68
N LYS A 175 -6.82 -5.69 0.61
CA LYS A 175 -6.50 -6.28 -0.70
C LYS A 175 -5.21 -5.71 -1.30
N ASN A 176 -4.85 -4.48 -0.96
CA ASN A 176 -3.61 -3.85 -1.38
C ASN A 176 -2.37 -4.53 -0.76
N LEU A 177 -2.51 -5.11 0.43
CA LEU A 177 -1.45 -5.84 1.14
C LEU A 177 -1.08 -7.17 0.47
N PHE A 178 -1.89 -7.65 -0.49
CA PHE A 178 -1.58 -8.87 -1.23
C PHE A 178 -0.27 -8.81 -2.03
N GLY A 179 0.23 -7.59 -2.29
CA GLY A 179 1.52 -7.39 -2.96
C GLY A 179 2.73 -7.49 -2.04
N LEU A 180 2.60 -8.04 -0.83
CA LEU A 180 3.68 -8.13 0.16
C LEU A 180 4.38 -9.50 0.25
N PRO A 181 3.67 -10.64 0.15
CA PRO A 181 4.34 -11.94 0.22
C PRO A 181 5.32 -12.14 -0.94
N PRO A 182 6.56 -12.58 -0.69
CA PRO A 182 7.55 -12.82 -1.73
C PRO A 182 7.12 -13.96 -2.65
N MET A 183 7.50 -13.83 -3.92
CA MET A 183 7.09 -14.71 -5.01
C MET A 183 8.24 -15.54 -5.60
N ILE A 184 9.49 -15.20 -5.29
CA ILE A 184 10.69 -15.84 -5.84
C ILE A 184 11.06 -17.09 -5.02
N PRO A 185 11.09 -18.30 -5.60
CA PRO A 185 11.57 -19.49 -4.91
C PRO A 185 13.08 -19.43 -4.58
N PRO A 186 13.56 -20.12 -3.53
CA PRO A 186 12.81 -21.06 -2.68
C PRO A 186 12.02 -20.42 -1.53
N GLU A 187 12.33 -19.19 -1.12
CA GLU A 187 11.72 -18.53 0.04
C GLU A 187 10.28 -18.06 -0.22
N GLY A 188 10.03 -17.56 -1.43
CA GLY A 188 8.72 -17.08 -1.86
C GLY A 188 7.77 -18.20 -2.28
N ARG A 189 6.47 -17.94 -2.15
CA ARG A 189 5.43 -18.83 -2.68
C ARG A 189 4.87 -18.26 -3.98
N THR A 190 4.45 -19.13 -4.89
CA THR A 190 3.78 -18.68 -6.11
C THR A 190 2.55 -17.84 -5.75
N ARG A 191 2.43 -16.66 -6.36
CA ARG A 191 1.27 -15.77 -6.15
C ARG A 191 -0.06 -16.48 -6.41
N SER A 192 -0.08 -17.43 -7.35
CA SER A 192 -1.25 -18.27 -7.66
C SER A 192 -1.68 -19.16 -6.49
N TYR A 193 -0.78 -19.55 -5.59
CA TYR A 193 -1.15 -20.27 -4.38
C TYR A 193 -2.06 -19.38 -3.51
N TYR A 194 -1.64 -18.17 -3.16
CA TYR A 194 -2.47 -17.31 -2.32
C TYR A 194 -3.66 -16.67 -3.06
N HIS A 195 -3.52 -16.39 -4.37
CA HIS A 195 -4.56 -15.77 -5.21
C HIS A 195 -5.63 -16.79 -5.64
N HIS A 196 -6.32 -17.36 -4.66
CA HIS A 196 -7.39 -18.33 -4.84
C HIS A 196 -8.67 -17.84 -4.17
N LEU A 197 -9.83 -18.10 -4.77
CA LEU A 197 -11.14 -17.60 -4.31
C LEU A 197 -11.38 -17.83 -2.80
N ILE A 198 -10.96 -18.98 -2.28
CA ILE A 198 -11.08 -19.32 -0.85
C ILE A 198 -9.94 -18.71 -0.02
N ARG A 199 -8.68 -18.95 -0.41
CA ARG A 199 -7.50 -18.63 0.42
C ARG A 199 -7.28 -17.14 0.54
N LEU A 200 -7.55 -16.38 -0.52
CA LEU A 200 -7.29 -14.96 -0.56
C LEU A 200 -8.03 -14.25 0.57
N SER A 201 -9.30 -14.57 0.81
CA SER A 201 -10.10 -13.94 1.88
C SER A 201 -9.56 -14.16 3.29
N TYR A 202 -8.78 -15.22 3.52
CA TYR A 202 -8.15 -15.50 4.82
C TYR A 202 -6.73 -14.96 4.92
N VAL A 203 -5.98 -14.97 3.81
CA VAL A 203 -4.62 -14.39 3.74
C VAL A 203 -4.63 -12.88 3.97
N LEU A 204 -5.64 -12.16 3.45
CA LEU A 204 -5.67 -10.69 3.55
C LEU A 204 -5.80 -10.17 5.00
N PRO A 205 -6.71 -10.72 5.85
CA PRO A 205 -6.72 -10.43 7.29
C PRO A 205 -5.39 -10.70 7.98
N ASP A 206 -4.74 -11.82 7.67
CA ASP A 206 -3.46 -12.18 8.29
C ASP A 206 -2.37 -11.14 8.00
N LEU A 207 -2.26 -10.73 6.74
CA LEU A 207 -1.35 -9.64 6.34
C LEU A 207 -1.71 -8.32 7.01
N GLY A 208 -3.00 -8.03 7.20
CA GLY A 208 -3.46 -6.86 7.94
C GLY A 208 -3.09 -6.90 9.42
N MET A 209 -3.16 -8.08 10.05
CA MET A 209 -2.78 -8.30 11.44
C MET A 209 -1.27 -8.25 11.66
N ILE A 210 -0.47 -8.65 10.68
CA ILE A 210 1.00 -8.52 10.73
C ILE A 210 1.39 -7.06 10.55
N THR A 211 0.99 -6.44 9.44
CA THR A 211 1.50 -5.12 9.02
C THR A 211 0.82 -3.94 9.74
N LYS A 212 -0.37 -4.15 10.30
CA LYS A 212 -1.16 -3.18 11.09
C LYS A 212 -1.09 -1.74 10.56
N PRO A 213 -1.48 -1.46 9.31
CA PRO A 213 -1.37 -0.10 8.77
C PRO A 213 -2.13 0.89 9.64
N CYS A 214 -1.43 1.89 10.17
CA CYS A 214 -2.03 2.89 11.06
C CYS A 214 -2.88 3.90 10.29
N LEU A 215 -2.66 4.00 8.98
CA LEU A 215 -3.45 4.80 8.06
C LEU A 215 -3.68 4.01 6.77
N ASN A 216 -4.93 3.96 6.34
CA ASN A 216 -5.32 3.39 5.06
C ASN A 216 -5.99 4.48 4.23
N ILE A 217 -5.47 4.69 3.02
CA ILE A 217 -5.98 5.67 2.06
C ILE A 217 -6.48 4.89 0.85
N VAL A 218 -7.72 5.14 0.46
CA VAL A 218 -8.31 4.57 -0.75
C VAL A 218 -8.60 5.70 -1.71
N GLU A 219 -7.97 5.65 -2.88
CA GLU A 219 -8.16 6.56 -3.98
C GLU A 219 -9.23 6.03 -4.93
N ALA A 220 -10.24 6.85 -5.20
CA ALA A 220 -11.38 6.51 -6.05
C ALA A 220 -11.72 7.65 -7.03
N LEU A 221 -10.71 8.40 -7.50
CA LEU A 221 -10.91 9.41 -8.55
C LEU A 221 -11.44 8.75 -9.82
N THR A 222 -10.93 7.57 -10.15
CA THR A 222 -11.41 6.75 -11.27
C THR A 222 -11.54 5.29 -10.86
N GLY A 223 -12.33 4.50 -11.60
CA GLY A 223 -12.60 3.08 -11.34
C GLY A 223 -12.57 2.19 -12.58
#